data_AF-A0A971SK35-F1
#
_entry.id   AF-A0A971SK35-F1
#
_cell.length_a   1.000
_cell.length_b   1.000
_cell.length_c   1.000
_cell.angle_alpha   90.00
_cell.angle_beta   90.00
_cell.angle_gamma   90.00
#
_symmetry.space_group_name_H-M   'P 1'
#
loop_
_entity.id
_entity.type
_entity.pdbx_description
1 polymer ?
#
loop_
_entity_poly.entity_id
_entity_poly.type
_entity_poly.pdbx_seq_one_letter_code
_entity_poly.pdbx_strand_id
1 'polypeptide(L)'
;MFVERMRVYFGTADLMIYPTQDSPSSFFYANRAEAFADELEYIVGSIQTSGRLVLKLEAPEITLKGFTLPELQKLNPFYLTAQDKLHPFQGRKIILSKQTAAELGLKLGDYLDIEVLGAKTEVFNCGLGRTGRPFPTRRPKHQRHCPP
;
A
#
# COMPACT_ATOMS: atom_id res chain seq x y z
N MET A 1 0.33 -15.39 14.22
CA MET A 1 -0.80 -15.51 13.26
C MET A 1 -1.68 -14.24 13.12
N PHE A 2 -2.08 -13.52 14.19
CA PHE A 2 -2.80 -12.23 14.04
C PHE A 2 -1.88 -11.02 13.80
N VAL A 3 -0.84 -10.85 14.64
CA VAL A 3 0.13 -9.75 14.53
C VAL A 3 0.86 -9.75 13.18
N GLU A 4 1.19 -10.92 12.65
CA GLU A 4 1.85 -11.06 11.33
C GLU A 4 0.96 -10.59 10.17
N ARG A 5 -0.37 -10.73 10.28
CA ARG A 5 -1.30 -10.19 9.29
C ARG A 5 -1.45 -8.68 9.44
N MET A 6 -1.42 -8.16 10.68
CA MET A 6 -1.45 -6.71 10.94
C MET A 6 -0.21 -5.99 10.38
N ARG A 7 0.96 -6.65 10.41
CA ARG A 7 2.20 -6.12 9.80
C ARG A 7 2.08 -5.86 8.30
N VAL A 8 1.19 -6.54 7.59
CA VAL A 8 0.94 -6.26 6.16
C VAL A 8 0.32 -4.86 5.97
N TYR A 9 -0.49 -4.43 6.93
CA TYR A 9 -1.21 -3.15 6.87
C TYR A 9 -0.40 -1.98 7.40
N PHE A 10 0.39 -2.21 8.45
CA PHE A 10 1.05 -1.14 9.22
C PHE A 10 2.57 -1.27 9.29
N GLY A 11 3.15 -2.24 8.56
CA GLY A 11 4.58 -2.42 8.45
C GLY A 11 5.22 -2.87 9.75
N THR A 12 6.33 -2.22 10.10
CA THR A 12 7.09 -2.46 11.34
C THR A 12 6.80 -1.43 12.44
N ALA A 13 5.73 -0.62 12.32
CA ALA A 13 5.44 0.42 13.30
C ALA A 13 4.97 -0.16 14.64
N ASP A 14 5.55 0.34 15.73
CA ASP A 14 5.17 -0.04 17.10
C ASP A 14 3.99 0.79 17.62
N LEU A 15 3.88 2.05 17.20
CA LEU A 15 2.80 2.95 17.57
C LEU A 15 2.06 3.43 16.32
N MET A 16 0.72 3.42 16.40
CA MET A 16 -0.15 4.01 15.40
C MET A 16 -1.10 4.99 16.04
N ILE A 17 -1.22 6.15 15.40
CA ILE A 17 -2.15 7.19 15.78
C ILE A 17 -3.05 7.42 14.56
N TYR A 18 -4.36 7.47 14.78
CA TYR A 18 -5.34 7.78 13.75
C TYR A 18 -6.50 8.57 14.38
N PRO A 19 -7.16 9.46 13.63
CA PRO A 19 -8.28 10.21 14.16
C PRO A 19 -9.49 9.29 14.31
N THR A 20 -10.25 9.48 15.37
CA THR A 20 -11.52 8.79 15.66
C THR A 20 -12.71 9.69 15.31
N GLN A 21 -13.94 9.18 15.45
CA GLN A 21 -15.16 9.96 15.22
C GLN A 21 -15.28 11.17 16.16
N ASP A 22 -14.71 11.06 17.37
CA ASP A 22 -14.70 12.13 18.37
C ASP A 22 -13.53 13.10 18.21
N SER A 23 -12.66 12.88 17.22
CA SER A 23 -11.53 13.77 16.97
C SER A 23 -12.02 15.07 16.33
N PRO A 24 -11.45 16.23 16.73
CA PRO A 24 -11.87 17.54 16.20
C PRO A 24 -11.55 17.72 14.71
N SER A 25 -10.78 16.81 14.11
CA SER A 25 -10.37 16.81 12.71
C SER A 25 -10.12 15.38 12.24
N SER A 26 -10.42 15.11 10.96
CA SER A 26 -10.08 13.85 10.28
C SER A 26 -8.60 13.75 9.88
N PHE A 27 -7.82 14.81 10.13
CA PHE A 27 -6.39 14.87 9.84
C PHE A 27 -5.64 15.48 11.02
N PHE A 28 -4.39 15.05 11.21
CA PHE A 28 -3.43 15.69 12.11
C PHE A 28 -2.09 15.82 11.41
N TYR A 29 -1.30 16.79 11.86
CA TYR A 29 0.04 17.03 11.35
C TYR A 29 1.05 16.17 12.12
N ALA A 30 1.92 15.47 11.39
CA ALA A 30 2.98 14.66 11.98
C ALA A 30 4.07 15.49 12.67
N ASN A 31 4.14 16.80 12.39
CA ASN A 31 5.17 17.71 12.91
C ASN A 31 5.26 17.76 14.45
N ARG A 32 4.19 17.43 15.18
CA ARG A 32 4.24 17.35 16.64
C ARG A 32 5.01 16.13 17.14
N ALA A 33 5.02 15.04 16.37
CA ALA A 33 5.81 13.86 16.70
C ALA A 33 7.31 14.10 16.48
N GLU A 34 7.68 15.03 15.60
CA GLU A 34 9.08 15.38 15.32
C GLU A 34 9.80 15.94 16.56
N ALA A 35 9.07 16.47 17.55
CA ALA A 35 9.64 16.86 18.84
C ALA A 35 10.26 15.67 19.62
N PHE A 36 9.89 14.44 19.26
CA PHE A 36 10.38 13.20 19.86
C PHE A 36 11.28 12.40 18.89
N ALA A 37 11.78 13.03 17.82
CA ALA A 37 12.56 12.35 16.79
C ALA A 37 13.83 11.65 17.35
N ASP A 38 14.42 12.18 18.42
CA ASP A 38 15.60 11.57 19.08
C ASP A 38 15.26 10.30 19.88
N GLU A 39 13.97 10.08 20.19
CA GLU A 39 13.47 8.93 20.96
C GLU A 39 12.80 7.87 20.06
N LEU A 40 12.64 8.16 18.77
CA LEU A 40 11.90 7.34 17.81
C LEU A 40 12.79 6.92 16.64
N GLU A 41 12.72 5.66 16.23
CA GLU A 41 13.49 5.17 15.07
C GLU A 41 13.02 5.84 13.76
N TYR A 42 11.71 6.06 13.62
CA TYR A 42 11.14 6.80 12.50
C TYR A 42 9.74 7.35 12.81
N ILE A 43 9.37 8.38 12.06
CA ILE A 43 8.03 8.96 12.00
C ILE A 43 7.60 8.93 10.53
N VAL A 44 6.37 8.50 10.26
CA VAL A 44 5.80 8.42 8.92
C VAL A 44 4.39 8.99 8.93
N GLY A 45 4.16 10.03 8.12
CA GLY A 45 2.82 10.53 7.84
C GLY A 45 2.15 9.69 6.77
N SER A 46 0.85 9.41 6.92
CA SER A 46 0.10 8.72 5.88
C SER A 46 -1.34 9.19 5.81
N ILE A 47 -1.89 9.18 4.60
CA ILE A 47 -3.31 9.39 4.37
C ILE A 47 -3.88 8.08 3.87
N GLN A 48 -4.95 7.60 4.50
CA GLN A 48 -5.65 6.40 4.06
C GLN A 48 -7.10 6.74 3.73
N THR A 49 -7.58 6.27 2.58
CA THR A 49 -8.99 6.39 2.19
C THR A 49 -9.42 5.16 1.42
N SER A 50 -10.71 4.82 1.47
CA SER A 50 -11.30 3.89 0.51
C SER A 50 -11.60 4.63 -0.80
N GLY A 51 -11.57 3.89 -1.90
CA GLY A 51 -11.99 4.35 -3.22
C GLY A 51 -12.54 3.17 -4.03
N ARG A 52 -13.03 3.46 -5.23
CA ARG A 52 -13.48 2.44 -6.20
C ARG A 52 -12.67 2.56 -7.47
N LEU A 53 -12.18 1.44 -7.98
CA LEU A 53 -11.56 1.41 -9.29
C LEU A 53 -12.67 1.25 -10.34
N VAL A 54 -12.80 2.19 -11.27
CA VAL A 54 -13.83 2.13 -12.32
C VAL A 54 -13.30 1.30 -13.48
N LEU A 55 -13.65 0.02 -13.51
CA LEU A 55 -13.39 -0.86 -14.65
C LEU A 55 -14.65 -1.00 -15.51
N LYS A 56 -14.49 -1.48 -16.76
CA LYS A 56 -15.59 -1.58 -17.73
C LYS A 56 -16.76 -2.45 -17.25
N LEU A 57 -16.49 -3.45 -16.42
CA LEU A 57 -17.47 -4.45 -15.99
C LEU A 57 -17.72 -4.46 -14.49
N GLU A 58 -16.81 -3.88 -13.70
CA GLU A 58 -16.82 -3.97 -12.24
C GLU A 58 -16.27 -2.70 -11.61
N ALA A 59 -16.67 -2.42 -10.38
CA ALA A 59 -16.15 -1.29 -9.60
C ALA A 59 -15.59 -1.77 -8.25
N PRO A 60 -14.49 -2.55 -8.22
CA PRO A 60 -13.97 -3.10 -6.98
C PRO A 60 -13.54 -1.99 -6.02
N GLU A 61 -13.83 -2.19 -4.73
CA GLU A 61 -13.36 -1.31 -3.67
C GLU A 61 -11.85 -1.52 -3.46
N ILE A 62 -11.12 -0.41 -3.38
CA ILE A 62 -9.69 -0.39 -3.16
C ILE A 62 -9.36 0.50 -1.96
N THR A 63 -8.35 0.12 -1.20
CA THR A 63 -7.76 1.00 -0.18
C THR A 63 -6.61 1.78 -0.80
N LEU A 64 -6.74 3.10 -0.79
CA LEU A 64 -5.70 4.02 -1.21
C LEU A 64 -4.90 4.47 0.00
N LYS A 65 -3.58 4.47 -0.14
CA LYS A 65 -2.66 5.02 0.85
C LYS A 65 -1.71 6.01 0.21
N GLY A 66 -1.72 7.25 0.69
CA GLY A 66 -0.81 8.31 0.31
C GLY A 66 0.39 8.33 1.25
N PHE A 67 1.58 8.21 0.68
CA PHE A 67 2.88 8.30 1.36
C PHE A 67 3.88 8.99 0.43
N THR A 68 4.94 9.54 0.99
CA THR A 68 6.16 9.75 0.19
C THR A 68 6.90 8.42 -0.01
N LEU A 69 7.61 8.26 -1.13
CA LEU A 69 8.39 7.04 -1.38
C LEU A 69 9.41 6.72 -0.27
N PRO A 70 10.17 7.70 0.27
CA PRO A 70 11.11 7.44 1.35
C PRO A 70 10.43 6.94 2.63
N GLU A 71 9.29 7.52 3.00
CA GLU A 71 8.51 7.10 4.16
C GLU A 71 7.96 5.67 4.00
N LEU A 72 7.44 5.35 2.80
CA LEU A 72 6.96 4.00 2.52
C LEU A 72 8.08 2.96 2.66
N GLN A 73 9.29 3.29 2.21
CA GLN A 73 10.46 2.41 2.34
C GLN A 73 10.86 2.18 3.80
N LYS A 74 10.74 3.21 4.67
CA LYS A 74 10.99 3.09 6.12
C LYS A 74 9.93 2.21 6.78
N LEU A 75 8.66 2.46 6.48
CA LEU A 75 7.52 1.77 7.12
C LEU A 75 7.45 0.29 6.72
N ASN A 76 7.61 0.01 5.43
CA ASN A 76 7.51 -1.33 4.89
C ASN A 76 8.39 -1.45 3.64
N PRO A 77 9.63 -1.96 3.79
CA PRO A 77 10.53 -2.15 2.65
C PRO A 77 9.82 -2.91 1.55
N PHE A 78 9.70 -2.29 0.38
CA PHE A 78 9.09 -2.88 -0.79
C PHE A 78 10.08 -2.86 -1.94
N TYR A 79 9.84 -3.73 -2.91
CA TYR A 79 10.63 -3.81 -4.13
C TYR A 79 9.70 -3.63 -5.31
N LEU A 80 10.06 -2.71 -6.20
CA LEU A 80 9.37 -2.54 -7.47
C LEU A 80 9.83 -3.66 -8.41
N THR A 81 8.89 -4.49 -8.84
CA THR A 81 9.14 -5.52 -9.84
C THR A 81 9.21 -4.91 -11.25
N ALA A 82 8.49 -3.81 -11.46
CA ALA A 82 8.50 -3.03 -12.68
C ALA A 82 8.13 -1.58 -12.35
N GLN A 83 8.67 -0.62 -13.10
CA GLN A 83 8.40 0.81 -12.93
C GLN A 83 8.43 1.51 -14.29
N ASP A 84 7.57 2.52 -14.45
CA ASP A 84 7.57 3.40 -15.61
C ASP A 84 7.26 4.83 -15.16
N LYS A 85 8.05 5.80 -15.62
CA LYS A 85 7.94 7.23 -15.26
C LYS A 85 7.69 7.48 -13.76
N LEU A 86 8.31 6.68 -12.88
CA LEU A 86 8.07 6.74 -11.44
C LEU A 86 8.48 8.09 -10.85
N HIS A 87 9.69 8.56 -11.17
CA HIS A 87 10.23 9.80 -10.62
C HIS A 87 9.92 11.02 -11.52
N PRO A 88 9.54 12.16 -10.92
CA PRO A 88 9.18 12.34 -9.51
C PRO A 88 7.83 11.67 -9.18
N PHE A 89 7.70 11.03 -8.01
CA PHE A 89 6.43 10.40 -7.59
C PHE A 89 5.51 11.47 -7.01
N GLN A 90 4.84 12.19 -7.91
CA GLN A 90 4.00 13.34 -7.63
C GLN A 90 2.79 13.36 -8.56
N GLY A 91 1.72 14.03 -8.12
CA GLY A 91 0.48 14.17 -8.88
C GLY A 91 -0.31 12.88 -8.97
N ARG A 92 -0.87 12.60 -10.15
CA ARG A 92 -1.79 11.48 -10.39
C ARG A 92 -1.02 10.19 -10.73
N LYS A 93 -0.17 9.74 -9.82
CA LYS A 93 0.62 8.50 -9.97
C LYS A 93 0.23 7.51 -8.90
N ILE A 94 0.19 6.24 -9.26
CA ILE A 94 -0.10 5.14 -8.34
C ILE A 94 0.90 4.00 -8.53
N ILE A 95 1.21 3.31 -7.44
CA ILE A 95 1.91 2.04 -7.45
C ILE A 95 0.91 0.98 -7.03
N LEU A 96 0.70 -0.02 -7.88
CA LEU A 96 -0.16 -1.16 -7.55
C LEU A 96 0.65 -2.31 -6.98
N SER A 97 0.02 -3.10 -6.11
CA SER A 97 0.60 -4.38 -5.75
C SER A 97 0.62 -5.29 -6.99
N LYS A 98 1.69 -6.07 -7.17
CA LYS A 98 1.79 -7.03 -8.28
C LYS A 98 0.61 -8.01 -8.30
N GLN A 99 0.11 -8.37 -7.12
CA GLN A 99 -1.04 -9.27 -6.98
C GLN A 99 -2.33 -8.61 -7.48
N THR A 100 -2.64 -7.40 -7.00
CA THR A 100 -3.83 -6.65 -7.41
C THR A 100 -3.82 -6.35 -8.91
N ALA A 101 -2.66 -6.00 -9.47
CA ALA A 101 -2.53 -5.79 -10.91
C ALA A 101 -2.81 -7.07 -11.71
N ALA A 102 -2.34 -8.22 -11.25
CA ALA A 102 -2.61 -9.50 -11.91
C ALA A 102 -4.07 -9.94 -11.78
N GLU A 103 -4.69 -9.76 -10.61
CA GLU A 103 -6.10 -10.11 -10.36
C GLU A 103 -7.06 -9.26 -11.22
N LEU A 104 -6.74 -7.98 -11.41
CA LEU A 104 -7.57 -7.04 -12.17
C LEU A 104 -7.14 -6.92 -13.64
N GLY A 105 -6.13 -7.67 -14.08
CA GLY A 105 -5.62 -7.63 -15.47
C GLY A 105 -4.95 -6.30 -15.86
N LEU A 106 -4.52 -5.51 -14.88
CA LEU A 106 -3.90 -4.19 -15.08
C LEU A 106 -2.41 -4.31 -15.37
N LYS A 107 -1.90 -3.43 -16.22
CA LYS A 107 -0.48 -3.39 -16.62
C LYS A 107 0.17 -2.09 -16.18
N LEU A 108 1.49 -2.14 -16.10
CA LEU A 108 2.32 -0.96 -15.91
C LEU A 108 2.12 -0.02 -17.10
N GLY A 109 1.97 1.28 -16.85
CA GLY A 109 1.72 2.29 -17.87
C GLY A 109 0.23 2.55 -18.15
N ASP A 110 -0.68 1.76 -17.59
CA ASP A 110 -2.11 1.99 -17.76
C ASP A 110 -2.59 3.22 -16.98
N TYR A 111 -3.58 3.90 -17.54
CA TYR A 111 -4.36 4.91 -16.84
C TYR A 111 -5.59 4.25 -16.22
N LEU A 112 -5.82 4.57 -14.94
CA LEU A 112 -6.82 3.96 -14.10
C LEU A 112 -7.79 5.04 -13.61
N ASP A 113 -9.07 4.83 -13.88
CA ASP A 113 -10.11 5.67 -13.30
C ASP A 113 -10.39 5.22 -11.86
N ILE A 114 -10.23 6.14 -10.91
CA ILE A 114 -10.51 5.89 -9.50
C ILE A 114 -11.53 6.92 -9.01
N GLU A 115 -12.54 6.45 -8.31
CA GLU A 115 -13.49 7.29 -7.58
C GLU A 115 -13.12 7.33 -6.10
N VAL A 116 -12.87 8.53 -5.58
CA VAL A 116 -12.52 8.77 -4.17
C VAL A 116 -13.43 9.86 -3.64
N LEU A 117 -14.16 9.59 -2.56
CA LEU A 117 -15.08 10.55 -1.95
C LEU A 117 -16.08 11.18 -2.94
N GLY A 118 -16.54 10.40 -3.92
CA GLY A 118 -17.47 10.84 -4.97
C GLY A 118 -16.83 11.62 -6.13
N ALA A 119 -15.52 11.88 -6.08
CA ALA A 119 -14.78 12.50 -7.18
C ALA A 119 -14.06 11.43 -8.02
N LYS A 120 -14.32 11.43 -9.32
CA LYS A 120 -13.61 10.57 -10.29
C LYS A 120 -12.29 11.24 -10.72
N THR A 121 -11.20 10.50 -10.69
CA THR A 121 -9.88 10.96 -11.12
C THR A 121 -9.14 9.83 -11.83
N GLU A 122 -8.49 10.19 -12.94
CA GLU A 122 -7.61 9.29 -13.66
C GLU A 122 -6.20 9.34 -13.06
N VAL A 123 -5.59 8.18 -12.79
CA VAL A 123 -4.22 8.05 -12.30
C VAL A 123 -3.38 7.14 -13.18
N PHE A 124 -2.09 7.44 -13.27
CA PHE A 124 -1.13 6.67 -14.06
C PHE A 124 -0.47 5.59 -13.20
N ASN A 125 -0.56 4.32 -13.63
CA ASN A 125 0.13 3.21 -13.00
C ASN A 125 1.63 3.23 -13.33
N CYS A 126 2.40 3.83 -12.43
CA CYS A 126 3.84 4.04 -12.58
C CYS A 126 4.71 2.93 -11.99
N GLY A 127 4.12 1.96 -11.29
CA GLY A 127 4.91 0.90 -10.65
C GLY A 127 4.11 -0.30 -10.20
N LEU A 128 4.76 -1.46 -10.24
CA LEU A 128 4.27 -2.71 -9.66
C LEU A 128 5.14 -3.09 -8.47
N GLY A 129 4.60 -2.96 -7.27
CA GLY A 129 5.29 -3.23 -6.00
C GLY A 129 5.04 -4.64 -5.46
N ARG A 130 6.04 -5.18 -4.75
CA ARG A 130 5.89 -6.32 -3.84
C ARG A 130 6.49 -5.94 -2.49
N THR A 131 5.83 -6.32 -1.41
CA THR A 131 6.38 -6.15 -0.06
C THR A 131 7.57 -7.08 0.14
N GLY A 132 8.59 -6.59 0.84
CA GLY A 132 9.91 -7.22 0.93
C GLY A 132 10.03 -8.44 1.83
N ARG A 133 8.96 -8.87 2.50
CA ARG A 133 8.97 -10.14 3.26
C ARG A 133 8.21 -11.23 2.50
N PRO A 134 8.85 -12.35 2.17
CA PRO A 134 8.13 -13.53 1.77
C PRO A 134 7.38 -14.02 3.01
N PHE A 135 6.05 -14.09 2.95
CA PHE A 135 5.41 -15.18 3.68
C PHE A 135 6.07 -16.47 3.17
N PRO A 136 6.47 -17.42 4.04
CA PRO A 136 6.73 -18.76 3.58
C PRO A 136 5.43 -19.27 2.97
N THR A 137 5.33 -19.21 1.64
CA THR A 137 4.38 -20.02 0.90
C THR A 137 4.52 -21.42 1.45
N ARG A 138 3.42 -21.99 1.97
CA ARG A 138 3.39 -23.40 2.34
C ARG A 138 3.99 -24.15 1.16
N ARG A 139 5.18 -24.75 1.35
CA ARG A 139 5.72 -25.69 0.38
C ARG A 139 4.60 -26.69 0.09
N PRO A 140 4.25 -26.98 -1.16
CA PRO A 140 3.39 -28.12 -1.43
C PRO A 140 4.06 -29.33 -0.77
N LYS A 141 3.34 -29.99 0.14
CA LYS A 141 3.81 -31.25 0.73
C LYS A 141 4.09 -32.16 -0.45
N HIS A 142 5.37 -32.53 -0.63
CA HIS A 142 5.74 -33.66 -1.47
C HIS A 142 4.78 -34.81 -1.15
N GLN A 143 3.99 -35.22 -2.14
CA GLN A 143 3.37 -36.53 -2.14
C GLN A 143 4.51 -37.52 -1.97
N ARG A 144 4.57 -38.16 -0.81
CA ARG A 144 5.43 -39.34 -0.62
C ARG A 144 4.79 -40.43 -1.48
N HIS A 145 5.40 -40.70 -2.63
CA HIS A 145 5.19 -41.97 -3.31
C HIS A 145 5.74 -43.07 -2.39
N CYS A 146 4.87 -44.00 -1.99
CA CYS A 146 5.29 -45.31 -1.50
C CYS A 146 5.88 -46.10 -2.67
N PRO A 147 7.02 -46.79 -2.51
CA PRO A 147 7.39 -47.89 -3.40
C PRO A 147 6.80 -49.22 -2.90
N PRO A 148 6.73 -50.24 -3.78
CA PRO A 148 5.99 -51.49 -3.60
C PRO A 148 6.59 -52.44 -2.56
#